data_AF-A0A534UA58-F1
#
_entry.id   AF-A0A534UA58-F1
#
_cell.length_a   1.000
_cell.length_b   1.000
_cell.length_c   1.000
_cell.angle_alpha   90.00
_cell.angle_beta   90.00
_cell.angle_gamma   90.00
#
_symmetry.space_group_name_H-M   'P 1'
#
loop_
_entity.id
_entity.type
_entity.pdbx_description
1 polymer ?
#
loop_
_entity_poly.entity_id
_entity_poly.type
_entity_poly.pdbx_seq_one_letter_code
_entity_poly.pdbx_strand_id
1 'polypeptide(L)'
;MAEAIEIGYQAFVSDGGEEFGAVRAVSPNGRPELVIYVENAGEFVVPLSAVEAVHSQKVILSCGKLERRLRKAIGHAHDAEEPNA
;
A
#
# COMPACT_ATOMS: atom_id res chain seq x y z
N MET A 1 9.47 -3.11 -18.46
CA MET A 1 8.90 -4.38 -17.96
C MET A 1 8.35 -4.07 -16.58
N ALA A 2 7.10 -4.41 -16.27
CA ALA A 2 6.61 -4.25 -14.90
C ALA A 2 7.26 -5.35 -14.05
N GLU A 3 7.96 -4.97 -12.97
CA GLU A 3 8.48 -5.94 -12.00
C GLU A 3 7.32 -6.73 -11.39
N ALA A 4 7.54 -8.02 -11.13
CA ALA A 4 6.57 -8.84 -10.43
C ALA A 4 6.48 -8.37 -8.97
N ILE A 5 5.27 -8.17 -8.46
CA ILE A 5 5.06 -7.83 -7.06
C ILE A 5 5.23 -9.10 -6.23
N GLU A 6 5.96 -9.01 -5.12
CA GLU A 6 6.19 -10.12 -4.20
C GLU A 6 5.68 -9.78 -2.79
N ILE A 7 5.42 -10.83 -2.01
CA ILE A 7 5.10 -10.70 -0.59
C ILE A 7 6.30 -10.09 0.14
N GLY A 8 6.04 -9.13 1.03
CA GLY A 8 7.06 -8.39 1.76
C GLY A 8 7.50 -7.08 1.11
N TYR A 9 7.08 -6.78 -0.13
CA TYR A 9 7.33 -5.48 -0.74
C TYR A 9 6.63 -4.37 0.06
N GLN A 10 7.27 -3.21 0.15
CA GLN A 10 6.76 -2.04 0.87
C GLN A 10 5.75 -1.28 -0.01
N ALA A 11 4.68 -0.75 0.60
CA ALA A 11 3.62 -0.04 -0.09
C ALA A 11 3.66 1.47 0.19
N PHE A 12 3.52 2.26 -0.88
CA PHE A 12 3.60 3.73 -0.87
C PHE A 12 2.41 4.31 -1.65
N VAL A 13 1.96 5.52 -1.28
CA VAL A 13 0.91 6.24 -2.03
C VAL A 13 1.45 7.25 -3.04
N SER A 14 2.76 7.47 -3.07
CA SER A 14 3.47 8.34 -4.01
C SER A 14 4.94 7.92 -4.05
N ASP A 15 5.56 8.02 -5.23
CA ASP A 15 7.00 7.78 -5.35
C ASP A 15 7.78 8.87 -4.59
N GLY A 16 8.67 8.45 -3.70
CA GLY A 16 9.38 9.33 -2.77
C GLY A 16 8.60 9.75 -1.51
N GLY A 17 7.37 9.24 -1.32
CA GLY A 17 6.62 9.38 -0.07
C GLY A 17 7.05 8.38 1.00
N GLU A 18 6.34 8.42 2.13
CA GLU A 18 6.54 7.50 3.24
C GLU A 18 5.84 6.15 3.00
N GLU A 19 6.44 5.10 3.55
CA GLU A 19 5.82 3.78 3.56
C GLU A 19 4.61 3.78 4.48
N PHE A 20 3.50 3.20 4.03
CA PHE A 20 2.30 3.08 4.87
C PHE A 20 1.99 1.62 5.24
N GLY A 21 2.68 0.66 4.61
CA GLY A 21 2.40 -0.75 4.82
C GLY A 21 3.25 -1.70 3.99
N ALA A 22 2.91 -2.99 4.04
CA ALA A 22 3.61 -4.04 3.32
C ALA A 22 2.67 -5.06 2.69
N VAL A 23 3.07 -5.61 1.54
CA VAL A 23 2.32 -6.64 0.81
C VAL A 23 2.35 -7.96 1.59
N ARG A 24 1.17 -8.49 1.91
CA ARG A 24 0.97 -9.79 2.59
C ARG A 24 0.56 -10.91 1.63
N ALA A 25 -0.15 -10.58 0.56
CA ALA A 25 -0.52 -11.53 -0.47
C ALA A 25 -0.62 -10.84 -1.84
N VAL A 26 -0.30 -11.61 -2.88
CA VAL A 26 -0.42 -11.20 -4.28
C VAL A 26 -1.41 -12.15 -4.94
N SER A 27 -2.41 -11.58 -5.59
CA SER A 27 -3.50 -12.30 -6.27
C SER A 27 -4.20 -13.36 -5.41
N PRO A 28 -4.72 -13.01 -4.21
CA PRO A 28 -5.39 -13.97 -3.35
C PRO A 28 -6.57 -14.62 -4.08
N ASN A 29 -6.67 -15.95 -4.01
CA ASN A 29 -7.69 -16.74 -4.72
C ASN A 29 -7.72 -16.52 -6.24
N GLY A 30 -6.59 -16.14 -6.85
CA GLY A 30 -6.47 -15.89 -8.29
C GLY A 30 -7.11 -14.60 -8.78
N ARG A 31 -7.53 -13.70 -7.87
CA ARG A 31 -8.10 -12.39 -8.22
C ARG A 31 -6.99 -11.37 -8.48
N PRO A 32 -7.19 -10.35 -9.34
CA PRO A 32 -6.18 -9.33 -9.60
C PRO A 32 -6.13 -8.28 -8.48
N GLU A 33 -5.76 -8.72 -7.28
CA GLU A 33 -5.80 -7.95 -6.04
C GLU A 33 -4.51 -8.18 -5.22
N LEU A 34 -4.21 -7.27 -4.31
CA LEU A 34 -3.15 -7.34 -3.33
C LEU A 34 -3.76 -7.28 -1.93
N VAL A 35 -3.16 -7.96 -0.97
CA VAL A 35 -3.43 -7.72 0.45
C VAL A 35 -2.28 -6.92 1.02
N ILE A 36 -2.58 -5.76 1.60
CA ILE A 36 -1.59 -4.86 2.20
C ILE A 36 -1.91 -4.73 3.68
N TYR A 37 -0.92 -5.01 4.51
CA TYR A 37 -0.99 -4.75 5.94
C TYR A 37 -0.53 -3.33 6.21
N VAL A 38 -1.39 -2.55 6.86
CA VAL A 38 -1.13 -1.19 7.34
C VAL A 38 -0.99 -1.27 8.86
N GLU A 39 0.11 -0.73 9.39
CA GLU A 39 0.36 -0.78 10.83
C GLU A 39 -0.75 -0.07 11.61
N ASN A 40 -1.17 -0.66 12.73
CA ASN A 40 -2.25 -0.17 13.58
C ASN A 40 -3.65 -0.07 12.91
N ALA A 41 -3.79 -0.46 11.64
CA ALA A 41 -5.06 -0.43 10.89
C ALA A 41 -5.47 -1.78 10.30
N GLY A 42 -4.55 -2.74 10.20
CA GLY A 42 -4.79 -4.11 9.75
C GLY A 42 -4.65 -4.28 8.23
N GLU A 43 -5.28 -5.32 7.70
CA GLU A 43 -5.15 -5.71 6.29
C GLU A 43 -6.22 -5.09 5.40
N PHE A 44 -5.82 -4.70 4.20
CA PHE A 44 -6.67 -4.10 3.18
C PHE A 44 -6.46 -4.80 1.85
N VAL A 45 -7.57 -5.08 1.16
CA VAL A 45 -7.54 -5.58 -0.22
C VAL A 45 -7.47 -4.38 -1.15
N VAL A 46 -6.50 -4.40 -2.07
CA VAL A 46 -6.26 -3.34 -3.04
C VAL A 46 -6.25 -3.94 -4.44
N PRO A 47 -7.02 -3.42 -5.41
CA PRO A 47 -6.98 -3.95 -6.77
C PRO A 47 -5.62 -3.68 -7.41
N LEU A 48 -5.11 -4.61 -8.22
CA LEU A 48 -3.87 -4.40 -8.99
C LEU A 48 -3.96 -3.19 -9.92
N SER A 49 -5.17 -2.79 -10.34
CA SER A 49 -5.39 -1.57 -11.11
C SER A 49 -5.05 -0.27 -10.36
N ALA A 50 -4.94 -0.33 -9.03
CA ALA A 50 -4.48 0.77 -8.20
C ALA A 50 -2.95 0.91 -8.16
N VAL A 51 -2.20 -0.10 -8.61
CA VAL A 51 -0.73 -0.02 -8.70
C VAL A 51 -0.34 0.88 -9.87
N GLU A 52 0.44 1.91 -9.58
CA GLU A 52 1.00 2.82 -10.60
C GLU A 52 2.41 2.39 -11.02
N ALA A 53 3.23 1.95 -10.07
CA ALA A 53 4.59 1.52 -10.34
C ALA A 53 5.04 0.44 -9.34
N VAL A 54 5.99 -0.39 -9.78
CA VAL A 54 6.69 -1.38 -8.96
C VAL A 54 8.15 -1.30 -9.32
N HIS A 55 9.01 -1.01 -8.34
CA HIS A 55 10.45 -0.98 -8.51
C HIS A 55 11.14 -1.03 -7.16
N SER A 56 12.33 -1.61 -7.11
CA SER A 56 13.18 -1.56 -5.90
C SER A 56 12.49 -2.11 -4.65
N GLN A 57 11.69 -3.18 -4.80
CA GLN A 57 10.87 -3.77 -3.72
C GLN A 57 9.79 -2.84 -3.14
N LYS A 58 9.42 -1.79 -3.89
CA LYS A 58 8.36 -0.84 -3.57
C LYS A 58 7.18 -1.01 -4.53
N VAL A 59 5.97 -0.93 -3.99
CA VAL A 59 4.71 -0.87 -4.72
C VAL A 59 4.09 0.50 -4.50
N ILE A 60 4.01 1.28 -5.57
CA ILE A 60 3.43 2.62 -5.56
C ILE A 60 1.96 2.52 -5.99
N LEU A 61 1.05 3.01 -5.14
CA LEU A 61 -0.38 2.97 -5.34
C LEU A 61 -0.96 4.36 -5.59
N SER A 62 -1.94 4.42 -6.49
CA SER A 62 -2.69 5.63 -6.74
C SER A 62 -3.72 5.87 -5.65
N CYS A 63 -3.50 6.89 -4.80
CA CYS A 63 -4.41 7.25 -3.72
C CYS A 63 -5.86 7.45 -4.20
N GLY A 64 -6.06 7.98 -5.43
CA GLY A 64 -7.39 8.17 -6.02
C GLY A 64 -8.17 6.88 -6.31
N LYS A 65 -7.47 5.75 -6.42
CA LYS A 65 -8.05 4.41 -6.67
C LYS A 65 -8.23 3.60 -5.38
N LEU A 66 -7.82 4.14 -4.23
CA LEU A 66 -7.95 3.47 -2.93
C LEU A 66 -9.29 3.77 -2.28
N GLU A 67 -9.82 2.77 -1.57
CA GLU A 67 -11.04 2.92 -0.79
C GLU A 67 -10.86 3.96 0.32
N ARG A 68 -11.96 4.61 0.71
CA ARG A 68 -11.94 5.69 1.71
C ARG A 68 -11.38 5.23 3.07
N ARG A 69 -11.60 3.96 3.45
CA ARG A 69 -11.10 3.41 4.72
C ARG A 69 -9.57 3.30 4.71
N LEU A 70 -9.00 2.79 3.62
CA LEU A 70 -7.55 2.70 3.44
C LEU A 70 -6.91 4.09 3.39
N ARG A 71 -7.49 5.04 2.64
CA ARG A 71 -7.00 6.44 2.64
C ARG A 71 -6.94 7.07 4.03
N LYS A 72 -7.95 6.82 4.87
CA LYS A 72 -7.96 7.28 6.26
C LYS A 72 -6.90 6.60 7.11
N ALA A 73 -6.72 5.29 6.94
CA ALA A 73 -5.69 4.53 7.66
C ALA A 73 -4.28 5.04 7.31
N ILE A 74 -4.03 5.31 6.03
CA ILE A 74 -2.77 5.89 5.55
C ILE A 74 -2.57 7.27 6.16
N GLY A 75 -3.56 8.16 6.08
CA GLY A 75 -3.47 9.49 6.70
C GLY A 75 -3.21 9.44 8.21
N HIS A 76 -3.77 8.46 8.93
CA HIS A 76 -3.53 8.30 10.36
C HIS A 76 -2.15 7.69 10.69
N ALA A 77 -1.63 6.82 9.82
CA ALA A 77 -0.28 6.29 9.97
C ALA A 77 0.76 7.42 9.90
N HIS A 78 0.57 8.42 9.03
CA HIS A 78 1.42 9.62 8.96
C HIS A 78 1.15 10.64 10.08
N ASP A 79 -0.09 10.74 10.57
CA ASP A 79 -0.46 11.65 11.69
C ASP A 79 0.12 11.17 13.03
N ALA A 80 0.36 9.87 13.18
CA ALA A 80 1.01 9.29 14.35
C ALA A 80 2.47 9.74 14.53
N GLU A 81 3.04 10.45 13.55
CA GLU A 81 4.40 10.94 13.58
C GLU A 81 4.54 12.43 13.98
N GLU A 82 3.57 13.13 14.59
CA GLU A 82 3.80 14.31 15.48
C GLU A 82 2.63 14.52 16.47
N PRO A 83 2.85 14.56 17.80
CA PRO A 83 3.24 15.82 18.42
C PRO A 83 4.21 15.64 19.59
N ASN A 84 5.47 16.04 19.40
CA ASN A 84 6.33 16.43 20.51
C ASN A 84 6.99 17.76 20.14
N ALA A 85 6.22 18.83 20.32
CA ALA A 85 6.72 20.20 20.44
C ALA A 85 6.88 20.54 21.93
#